data_AF-A0A5E4HZY0-F1
#
_entry.id   AF-A0A5E4HZY0-F1
#
_cell.length_a   1.000
_cell.length_b   1.000
_cell.length_c   1.000
_cell.angle_alpha   90.00
_cell.angle_beta   90.00
_cell.angle_gamma   90.00
#
_symmetry.space_group_name_H-M   'P 1'
#
loop_
_entity.id
_entity.type
_entity.pdbx_description
1 polymer ?
#
loop_
_entity_poly.entity_id
_entity_poly.type
_entity_poly.pdbx_seq_one_letter_code
_entity_poly.pdbx_strand_id
1 'polypeptide(L)' 'MYTCAKCKKEIQKLDTKFTRCPSCGHRILYKQRQPIAKDVSTD' A
#
# COMPACT_ATOMS: atom_id res chain seq x y z
N MET A 1 3.65 -3.09 3.99
CA MET A 1 3.80 -1.65 3.70
C MET A 1 2.70 -1.23 2.76
N TYR A 2 2.12 -0.05 2.99
CA TYR A 2 1.06 0.52 2.16
C TYR A 2 1.59 1.72 1.39
N THR A 3 1.06 1.97 0.21
CA THR A 3 1.37 3.14 -0.61
C THR A 3 0.10 3.95 -0.85
N CYS A 4 0.18 5.26 -0.67
CA CYS A 4 -0.97 6.11 -0.96
C CYS A 4 -1.18 6.26 -2.48
N ALA A 5 -2.43 6.13 -2.95
CA ALA A 5 -2.75 6.29 -4.37
C ALA A 5 -2.41 7.69 -4.92
N LYS A 6 -2.52 8.73 -4.08
CA LYS A 6 -2.34 10.13 -4.50
C LYS A 6 -0.89 10.61 -4.35
N CYS A 7 -0.37 10.61 -3.12
CA CYS A 7 0.98 11.15 -2.86
C CYS A 7 2.11 10.13 -3.06
N LYS A 8 1.77 8.87 -3.34
CA LYS A 8 2.71 7.75 -3.56
C LYS A 8 3.67 7.47 -2.40
N LYS A 9 3.51 8.13 -1.26
CA LYS A 9 4.34 7.90 -0.07
C LYS A 9 4.05 6.53 0.53
N GLU A 10 5.12 5.91 1.02
CA GLU A 10 5.07 4.65 1.76
C GLU A 10 4.64 4.88 3.21
N ILE A 11 3.76 4.02 3.69
CA ILE A 11 3.18 4.02 5.03
C ILE A 11 3.48 2.65 5.63
N GLN A 12 4.35 2.64 6.64
CA GLN A 12 4.77 1.39 7.29
C GLN A 12 3.71 0.87 8.26
N LYS A 13 3.07 1.76 9.01
CA LYS A 13 2.03 1.44 9.99
C LYS A 13 0.79 2.25 9.69
N LEU A 14 -0.33 1.54 9.54
CA LEU A 14 -1.66 2.13 9.47
C LEU A 14 -2.27 2.11 10.87
N ASP A 15 -2.93 3.20 11.23
CA ASP A 15 -3.71 3.24 12.45
C ASP A 15 -4.97 2.39 12.27
N THR A 16 -5.32 1.55 13.24
CA THR A 16 -6.44 0.59 13.14
C THR A 16 -7.80 1.29 13.14
N LYS A 17 -7.86 2.52 13.65
CA LYS A 17 -9.09 3.31 13.77
C LYS A 17 -9.45 4.07 12.49
N PHE A 18 -8.46 4.45 11.67
CA PHE A 18 -8.69 5.25 10.46
C PHE A 18 -7.75 4.88 9.32
N THR A 19 -8.33 4.49 8.19
CA THR A 19 -7.59 4.23 6.94
C THR A 19 -7.39 5.54 6.18
N ARG A 20 -6.39 6.33 6.60
CA ARG A 20 -6.01 7.61 5.97
C ARG A 20 -4.51 7.70 5.78
N CYS A 21 -4.08 8.30 4.67
CA CYS A 21 -2.69 8.66 4.48
C CYS A 21 -2.30 9.79 5.44
N PRO A 22 -1.26 9.64 6.29
CA PRO A 22 -0.85 10.65 7.26
C PRO A 22 -0.31 11.94 6.62
N SER A 23 0.08 11.90 5.35
CA SER A 23 0.67 13.06 4.67
C SER A 23 -0.32 13.90 3.86
N CYS A 24 -1.37 13.30 3.31
CA CYS A 24 -2.29 14.00 2.41
C CYS A 24 -3.79 13.77 2.71
N GLY A 25 -4.11 13.00 3.75
CA GLY A 25 -5.49 12.72 4.17
C GLY A 25 -6.30 11.83 3.21
N HIS A 26 -5.71 11.38 2.10
CA HIS A 26 -6.37 10.51 1.13
C HIS A 26 -6.65 9.11 1.73
N ARG A 27 -7.80 8.53 1.38
CA ARG A 27 -8.33 7.30 2.02
C ARG A 27 -8.05 6.00 1.26
N ILE A 28 -7.56 6.09 0.02
CA ILE A 28 -7.24 4.92 -0.81
C ILE A 28 -5.74 4.62 -0.70
N LEU A 29 -5.43 3.41 -0.26
CA LEU A 29 -4.08 2.91 -0.05
C LEU A 29 -3.93 1.54 -0.70
N TYR A 30 -2.80 1.29 -1.35
CA TYR A 30 -2.45 0.02 -1.95
C TYR A 30 -1.48 -0.75 -1.06
N LYS A 31 -1.59 -2.08 -1.03
CA LYS A 31 -0.59 -2.93 -0.38
C LYS A 31 0.59 -3.08 -1.34
N GLN A 32 1.80 -2.85 -0.85
CA GLN A 32 2.99 -3.13 -1.66
C GLN A 32 3.07 -4.61 -2.00
N ARG A 33 3.51 -4.88 -3.23
CA ARG A 33 3.82 -6.24 -3.69
C ARG A 33 4.91 -6.82 -2.78
N GLN A 34 4.70 -8.04 -2.33
CA GLN A 34 5.74 -8.75 -1.58
C GLN A 34 6.93 -9.02 -2.51
N PRO A 35 8.17 -8.98 -2.01
CA PRO A 35 9.38 -9.19 -2.82
C PRO A 35 9.60 -10.66 -3.22
N ILE A 36 8.55 -11.48 -3.13
CA ILE A 36 8.60 -12.91 -3.43
C ILE A 36 8.27 -13.07 -4.92
N ALA A 37 9.21 -13.68 -5.66
CA ALA A 37 8.97 -14.12 -7.02
C ALA A 37 7.89 -15.22 -6.98
N LYS A 38 6.86 -15.06 -7.80
CA LYS A 38 5.85 -16.10 -7.99
C LYS A 38 6.15 -16.80 -9.30
N ASP A 39 6.22 -18.12 -9.27
CA ASP A 39 6.25 -18.91 -10.50
C ASP A 39 4.86 -18.85 -11.13
N VAL A 40 4.81 -18.46 -12.40
CA VAL A 40 3.57 -18.34 -13.18
C VAL A 40 3.73 -19.25 -14.39
N SER A 41 2.87 -20.26 -14.54
CA SER A 41 2.85 -21.06 -15.77
C SER A 41 2.12 -20.30 -16.87
N THR A 42 2.64 -20.36 -18.08
CA THR A 42 1.96 -19.91 -19.29
C THR A 42 1.54 -21.17 -20.05
N ASP A 43 0.24 -21.33 -20.29
CA ASP A 43 -0.30 -22.34 -21.22
C ASP A 43 0.23 -22.15 -22.64
#